data_AF-A0A2M7JN16-F1
#
_entry.id   AF-A0A2M7JN16-F1
#
_cell.length_a   1.000
_cell.length_b   1.000
_cell.length_c   1.000
_cell.angle_alpha   90.00
_cell.angle_beta   90.00
_cell.angle_gamma   90.00
#
_symmetry.space_group_name_H-M   'P 1'
#
loop_
_entity.id
_entity.type
_entity.pdbx_description
1 polymer ?
#
loop_
_entity_poly.entity_id
_entity_poly.type
_entity_poly.pdbx_seq_one_letter_code
_entity_poly.pdbx_strand_id
1 'polypeptide(L)'
;MTSVPAKIIAYPGHTESTSESKPSLNPPGIGISAPAQKEAITLEEIAGNSDLQAQIELRLKSMISELGLLKAENRWQEIIDLFHPLEDKEPEIVKFCLGLDLRGEIAFCLSQIKRFDDAIRQYEICLSQAPESFRLHSALGFTFYSCSAGSKKSRNPTAFAGKKGPHT
;
A
#
# COMPACT_ATOMS: atom_id res chain seq x y z
N MET A 1 34.84 33.85 23.45
CA MET A 1 33.73 32.98 22.99
C MET A 1 32.53 33.88 22.69
N THR A 2 32.44 34.42 21.48
CA THR A 2 31.38 35.34 21.08
C THR A 2 30.18 34.54 20.58
N SER A 3 29.11 34.51 21.38
CA SER A 3 27.83 33.85 21.05
C SER A 3 27.10 34.67 19.99
N VAL A 4 26.94 34.11 18.79
CA VAL A 4 26.15 34.71 17.72
C VAL A 4 24.69 34.30 17.93
N PRO A 5 23.74 35.24 18.12
CA PRO A 5 22.33 34.87 18.29
C PRO A 5 21.74 34.40 16.95
N ALA A 6 21.05 33.26 17.00
CA ALA A 6 20.38 32.67 15.84
C ALA A 6 19.25 33.59 15.34
N LYS A 7 19.31 33.95 14.05
CA LYS A 7 18.32 34.81 13.40
C LYS A 7 17.19 33.92 12.86
N ILE A 8 16.03 33.98 13.49
CA ILE A 8 14.82 33.27 13.04
C ILE A 8 14.35 33.93 11.74
N ILE A 9 14.38 33.18 10.64
CA ILE A 9 13.78 33.59 9.37
C ILE A 9 12.29 33.26 9.47
N ALA A 10 11.47 34.29 9.67
CA ALA A 10 10.02 34.17 9.63
C ALA A 10 9.55 33.96 8.18
N TYR A 11 8.79 32.89 7.94
CA TYR A 11 8.07 32.70 6.68
C TYR A 11 6.86 33.65 6.62
N PRO A 12 6.60 34.31 5.48
CA PRO A 12 5.45 35.20 5.34
C PRO A 12 4.19 34.35 5.20
N GLY A 13 3.32 34.34 6.21
CA GLY A 13 2.06 33.62 6.11
C GLY A 13 1.21 33.50 7.36
N HIS A 14 1.73 33.78 8.56
CA HIS A 14 0.91 33.76 9.77
C HIS A 14 1.07 35.07 10.53
N THR A 15 0.08 35.95 10.37
CA THR A 15 -0.18 37.06 11.28
C THR A 15 -0.53 36.49 12.65
N GLU A 16 0.35 36.70 13.62
CA GLU A 16 0.01 36.63 15.04
C GLU A 16 -1.06 37.70 15.34
N SER A 17 -2.08 37.36 16.13
CA SER A 17 -2.66 38.34 17.04
C SER A 17 -3.30 37.66 18.24
N THR A 18 -2.68 37.95 19.37
CA THR A 18 -3.10 37.73 20.75
C THR A 18 -4.40 38.49 21.09
N SER A 19 -5.01 38.05 22.19
CA SER A 19 -5.86 38.78 23.16
C SER A 19 -7.37 38.98 22.92
N GLU A 20 -8.12 38.35 23.83
CA GLU A 20 -9.11 38.92 24.75
C GLU A 20 -10.47 39.50 24.27
N SER A 21 -11.53 38.85 24.76
CA SER A 21 -12.65 39.44 25.53
C SER A 21 -13.93 40.00 24.86
N LYS A 22 -15.00 39.20 24.98
CA LYS A 22 -16.35 39.50 25.54
C LYS A 22 -17.40 40.32 24.73
N PRO A 23 -18.70 40.25 25.09
CA PRO A 23 -19.77 39.63 24.28
C PRO A 23 -20.80 40.64 23.74
N SER A 24 -21.51 40.32 22.66
CA SER A 24 -22.63 41.19 22.23
C SER A 24 -23.58 40.55 21.19
N LEU A 25 -24.82 40.34 21.65
CA LEU A 25 -26.10 40.47 20.96
C LEU A 25 -26.45 39.61 19.70
N ASN A 26 -27.33 38.63 19.93
CA ASN A 26 -28.41 38.22 19.00
C ASN A 26 -29.45 39.37 18.85
N PRO A 27 -30.28 39.50 17.77
CA PRO A 27 -31.17 38.44 17.22
C PRO A 27 -31.50 38.61 15.71
N PRO A 28 -32.63 38.10 15.15
CA PRO A 28 -33.12 36.73 15.09
C PRO A 28 -33.37 36.23 13.64
N GLY A 29 -33.43 34.91 13.47
CA GLY A 29 -34.27 34.28 12.46
C GLY A 29 -33.58 33.86 11.17
N ILE A 30 -33.44 32.54 11.00
CA ILE A 30 -34.09 31.73 9.93
C ILE A 30 -33.35 30.39 9.83
N GLY A 31 -34.11 29.30 9.86
CA GLY A 31 -33.68 28.04 9.27
C GLY A 31 -33.02 27.06 10.23
N ILE A 32 -33.83 26.42 11.05
CA ILE A 32 -33.52 25.10 11.59
C ILE A 32 -33.42 24.13 10.39
N SER A 33 -32.23 23.61 10.10
CA SER A 33 -32.13 22.28 9.48
C SER A 33 -30.85 21.58 9.92
N ALA A 34 -31.06 20.57 10.76
CA ALA A 34 -30.19 19.44 11.07
C ALA A 34 -28.80 19.74 11.66
N PRO A 35 -28.57 19.48 12.96
CA PRO A 35 -27.21 19.20 13.38
C PRO A 35 -26.81 17.88 12.72
N ALA A 36 -25.68 17.89 12.02
CA ALA A 36 -24.98 16.66 11.65
C ALA A 36 -24.80 15.82 12.91
N GLN A 37 -25.62 14.77 13.03
CA GLN A 37 -25.43 13.73 14.02
C GLN A 37 -24.08 13.10 13.67
N LYS A 38 -23.01 13.50 14.36
CA LYS A 38 -21.87 12.62 14.54
C LYS A 38 -22.44 11.43 15.30
N GLU A 39 -22.79 10.38 14.57
CA GLU A 39 -23.18 9.10 15.14
C GLU A 39 -22.09 8.72 16.14
N ALA A 40 -22.41 8.86 17.42
CA ALA A 40 -21.54 8.42 18.48
C ALA A 40 -21.53 6.89 18.37
N ILE A 41 -20.44 6.36 17.80
CA ILE A 41 -20.21 4.92 17.68
C ILE A 41 -20.42 4.33 19.07
N THR A 42 -21.35 3.39 19.19
CA THR A 42 -21.71 2.83 20.50
C THR A 42 -20.56 1.98 21.02
N LEU A 43 -20.43 1.88 22.35
CA LEU A 43 -19.39 1.06 22.98
C LEU A 43 -19.49 -0.41 22.55
N GLU A 44 -20.71 -0.89 22.31
CA GLU A 44 -21.01 -2.23 21.81
C GLU A 44 -20.52 -2.44 20.37
N GLU A 45 -20.65 -1.42 19.51
CA GLU A 45 -20.19 -1.48 18.12
C GLU A 45 -18.65 -1.40 18.03
N ILE A 46 -18.00 -0.63 18.93
CA ILE A 46 -16.54 -0.63 19.06
C ILE A 46 -16.03 -1.98 19.54
N ALA A 47 -16.68 -2.58 20.54
CA ALA A 47 -16.33 -3.91 21.04
C ALA A 47 -16.53 -4.98 19.95
N GLY A 48 -17.63 -4.94 19.21
CA GLY A 48 -17.89 -5.83 18.08
C GLY A 48 -16.85 -5.69 16.96
N ASN A 49 -16.42 -4.47 16.65
CA ASN A 49 -15.37 -4.22 15.67
C ASN A 49 -14.00 -4.71 16.15
N SER A 50 -13.70 -4.62 17.44
CA SER A 50 -12.47 -5.17 18.03
C SER A 50 -12.45 -6.70 17.95
N ASP A 51 -13.58 -7.36 18.23
CA ASP A 51 -13.69 -8.81 18.13
C ASP A 51 -13.60 -9.28 16.66
N LEU A 52 -14.23 -8.54 15.74
CA LEU A 52 -14.12 -8.80 14.30
C LEU A 52 -12.68 -8.61 13.81
N GLN A 53 -11.99 -7.56 14.27
CA GLN A 53 -10.60 -7.32 13.94
C GLN A 53 -9.71 -8.49 14.41
N ALA A 54 -9.90 -8.98 15.64
CA ALA A 54 -9.16 -10.13 16.15
C ALA A 54 -9.42 -11.42 15.34
N GLN A 55 -10.65 -11.63 14.89
CA GLN A 55 -10.99 -12.76 14.00
C GLN A 55 -10.29 -12.64 12.64
N ILE A 56 -10.25 -11.43 12.08
CA ILE A 56 -9.57 -11.15 10.81
C ILE A 56 -8.06 -11.34 10.94
N GLU A 57 -7.45 -10.93 12.05
CA GLU A 57 -6.04 -11.17 12.34
C GLU A 57 -5.72 -12.68 12.42
N LEU A 58 -6.58 -13.46 13.08
CA LEU A 58 -6.45 -14.91 13.14
C LEU A 58 -6.58 -15.55 11.76
N ARG A 59 -7.56 -15.10 10.96
CA ARG A 59 -7.74 -15.53 9.57
C ARG A 59 -6.51 -15.22 8.73
N LEU A 60 -5.98 -14.01 8.85
CA LEU A 60 -4.76 -13.57 8.15
C LEU A 60 -3.57 -14.45 8.51
N LYS A 61 -3.39 -14.78 9.79
CA LYS A 61 -2.33 -15.69 10.22
C LYS A 61 -2.47 -17.08 9.59
N SER A 62 -3.70 -17.60 9.51
CA SER A 62 -3.98 -18.87 8.83
C SER A 62 -3.63 -18.80 7.34
N MET A 63 -4.02 -17.74 6.64
CA MET A 63 -3.72 -17.57 5.23
C MET A 63 -2.24 -17.40 4.96
N ILE A 64 -1.51 -16.63 5.78
CA ILE A 64 -0.04 -16.52 5.66
C ILE A 64 0.61 -17.89 5.84
N SER A 65 0.09 -18.74 6.73
CA SER A 65 0.61 -20.10 6.90
C SER A 65 0.35 -20.99 5.69
N GLU A 66 -0.86 -20.95 5.13
CA GLU A 66 -1.24 -21.69 3.92
C GLU A 66 -0.42 -21.23 2.71
N LEU A 67 -0.27 -19.91 2.57
CA LEU A 67 0.59 -19.29 1.58
C LEU A 67 2.04 -19.78 1.74
N GLY A 68 2.57 -19.83 2.96
CA GLY A 68 3.90 -20.36 3.24
C GLY A 68 4.09 -21.80 2.75
N LEU A 69 3.09 -22.66 2.93
CA LEU A 69 3.11 -24.04 2.43
C LEU A 69 3.09 -24.09 0.90
N LEU A 70 2.16 -23.37 0.26
CA LEU A 70 2.06 -23.30 -1.20
C LEU A 70 3.33 -22.72 -1.85
N LYS A 71 3.96 -21.74 -1.21
CA LYS A 71 5.24 -21.16 -1.64
C LYS A 71 6.37 -22.19 -1.56
N ALA A 72 6.42 -23.01 -0.52
CA ALA A 72 7.42 -24.07 -0.38
C ALA A 72 7.28 -25.13 -1.49
N GLU A 73 6.04 -25.40 -1.93
CA GLU A 73 5.73 -26.30 -3.04
C GLU A 73 5.87 -25.65 -4.43
N ASN A 74 6.25 -24.36 -4.52
CA ASN A 74 6.29 -23.58 -5.76
C ASN A 74 4.95 -23.52 -6.52
N ARG A 75 3.82 -23.66 -5.82
CA ARG A 75 2.46 -23.61 -6.40
C ARG A 75 2.00 -22.16 -6.58
N TRP A 76 2.77 -21.38 -7.33
CA TRP A 76 2.58 -19.94 -7.48
C TRP A 76 1.24 -19.57 -8.11
N GLN A 77 0.78 -20.35 -9.09
CA GLN A 77 -0.45 -20.05 -9.82
C GLN A 77 -1.68 -20.18 -8.91
N GLU A 78 -1.71 -21.22 -8.08
CA GLU A 78 -2.81 -21.47 -7.16
C GLU A 78 -2.91 -20.41 -6.07
N ILE A 79 -1.77 -19.95 -5.56
CA ILE A 79 -1.72 -18.80 -4.65
C ILE A 79 -2.43 -17.59 -5.26
N ILE A 80 -2.15 -17.33 -6.55
CA ILE A 80 -2.71 -16.18 -7.25
C ILE A 80 -4.21 -16.39 -7.46
N ASP A 81 -4.65 -17.58 -7.85
CA ASP A 81 -6.06 -17.89 -8.07
C ASP A 81 -6.88 -17.80 -6.75
N LEU A 82 -6.26 -18.14 -5.63
CA LEU A 82 -6.88 -18.06 -4.30
C LEU A 82 -6.93 -16.63 -3.75
N PHE A 83 -5.83 -15.88 -3.84
CA PHE A 83 -5.66 -14.63 -3.08
C PHE A 83 -5.62 -13.36 -3.94
N HIS A 84 -5.57 -13.45 -5.28
CA HIS A 84 -5.52 -12.29 -6.17
C HIS A 84 -6.71 -12.24 -7.15
N PRO A 85 -7.42 -11.10 -7.27
CA PRO A 85 -7.18 -9.82 -6.60
C PRO A 85 -7.69 -9.81 -5.16
N LEU A 86 -6.92 -9.17 -4.27
CA LEU A 86 -7.18 -9.19 -2.83
C LEU A 86 -8.47 -8.44 -2.48
N GLU A 87 -8.79 -7.39 -3.23
CA GLU A 87 -9.97 -6.56 -3.06
C GLU A 87 -11.28 -7.33 -3.25
N ASP A 88 -11.30 -8.30 -4.18
CA ASP A 88 -12.50 -9.08 -4.48
C ASP A 88 -12.62 -10.30 -3.56
N LYS A 89 -11.49 -10.91 -3.20
CA LYS A 89 -11.45 -12.14 -2.42
C LYS A 89 -11.61 -11.90 -0.92
N GLU A 90 -10.96 -10.87 -0.40
CA GLU A 90 -10.89 -10.59 1.03
C GLU A 90 -11.06 -9.07 1.29
N PRO A 91 -12.24 -8.50 0.98
CA PRO A 91 -12.49 -7.06 1.12
C PRO A 91 -12.39 -6.60 2.58
N GLU A 92 -12.70 -7.48 3.54
CA GLU A 92 -12.61 -7.18 4.97
C GLU A 92 -11.17 -6.87 5.38
N ILE A 93 -10.19 -7.61 4.85
CA ILE A 93 -8.77 -7.41 5.17
C ILE A 93 -8.27 -6.08 4.62
N VAL A 94 -8.75 -5.69 3.44
CA VAL A 94 -8.46 -4.39 2.84
C VAL A 94 -9.11 -3.27 3.67
N LYS A 95 -10.36 -3.46 4.11
CA LYS A 95 -11.12 -2.49 4.92
C LYS A 95 -10.43 -2.16 6.23
N PHE A 96 -9.82 -3.14 6.89
CA PHE A 96 -9.10 -2.92 8.16
C PHE A 96 -7.60 -2.61 7.98
N CYS A 97 -7.11 -2.42 6.75
CA CYS A 97 -5.69 -2.15 6.45
C CYS A 97 -4.70 -3.19 7.01
N LEU A 98 -5.16 -4.41 7.32
CA LEU A 98 -4.34 -5.49 7.89
C LEU A 98 -3.60 -6.30 6.83
N GLY A 99 -3.97 -6.17 5.56
CA GLY A 99 -3.49 -7.02 4.47
C GLY A 99 -2.11 -6.69 3.89
N LEU A 100 -1.32 -5.83 4.53
CA LEU A 100 -0.09 -5.31 3.92
C LEU A 100 0.96 -6.41 3.68
N ASP A 101 1.15 -7.27 4.69
CA ASP A 101 2.08 -8.40 4.59
C ASP A 101 1.60 -9.40 3.54
N LEU A 102 0.30 -9.73 3.55
CA LEU A 102 -0.30 -10.65 2.57
C LEU A 102 -0.16 -10.12 1.14
N ARG A 103 -0.42 -8.83 0.92
CA ARG A 103 -0.28 -8.18 -0.40
C ARG A 103 1.18 -8.21 -0.86
N GLY A 104 2.14 -7.96 0.04
CA GLY A 104 3.57 -8.07 -0.28
C GLY A 104 3.99 -9.49 -0.67
N GLU A 105 3.41 -10.51 -0.05
CA GLU A 105 3.64 -11.91 -0.42
C GLU A 105 2.97 -12.31 -1.74
N ILE A 106 1.75 -11.82 -2.02
CA ILE A 106 1.08 -12.01 -3.32
C ILE A 106 1.91 -11.36 -4.44
N ALA A 107 2.40 -10.14 -4.22
CA ALA A 107 3.29 -9.44 -5.14
C ALA A 107 4.57 -10.24 -5.43
N PHE A 108 5.15 -10.87 -4.40
CA PHE A 108 6.28 -11.77 -4.57
C PHE A 108 5.91 -12.95 -5.47
N CYS A 109 4.76 -13.60 -5.23
CA CYS A 109 4.30 -14.73 -6.03
C CYS A 109 4.03 -14.33 -7.50
N LEU A 110 3.46 -13.15 -7.74
CA LEU A 110 3.29 -12.58 -9.09
C LEU A 110 4.63 -12.40 -9.82
N SER A 111 5.68 -11.99 -9.09
CA SER A 111 7.03 -11.88 -9.67
C SER A 111 7.60 -13.24 -10.11
N GLN A 112 7.29 -14.32 -9.38
CA GLN A 112 7.75 -15.67 -9.69
C GLN A 112 7.15 -16.22 -10.99
N ILE A 113 5.90 -15.86 -11.30
CA ILE A 113 5.24 -16.20 -12.57
C ILE A 113 5.50 -15.19 -13.69
N LYS A 114 6.43 -14.25 -13.48
CA LYS A 114 6.82 -13.19 -14.43
C LYS A 114 5.72 -12.17 -14.76
N ARG A 115 4.68 -12.06 -13.93
CA ARG A 115 3.70 -10.96 -14.01
C ARG A 115 4.25 -9.75 -13.26
N PHE A 116 5.32 -9.18 -13.79
CA PHE A 116 6.07 -8.12 -13.11
C PHE A 116 5.27 -6.82 -12.97
N ASP A 117 4.47 -6.45 -13.96
CA ASP A 117 3.67 -5.21 -13.91
C ASP A 117 2.65 -5.24 -12.76
N ASP A 118 1.94 -6.36 -12.60
CA ASP A 118 1.01 -6.55 -11.50
C ASP A 118 1.74 -6.57 -10.16
N ALA A 119 2.88 -7.26 -10.07
CA ALA A 119 3.70 -7.29 -8.86
C ALA A 119 4.14 -5.90 -8.41
N ILE A 120 4.62 -5.07 -9.35
CA ILE A 120 5.05 -3.68 -9.08
C ILE A 120 3.88 -2.86 -8.55
N ARG A 121 2.71 -2.93 -9.20
CA ARG A 121 1.51 -2.21 -8.75
C ARG A 121 1.12 -2.57 -7.31
N GLN A 122 1.19 -3.86 -6.97
CA GLN A 122 0.90 -4.31 -5.61
C GLN A 122 1.93 -3.78 -4.59
N TYR A 123 3.22 -3.77 -4.93
CA TYR A 123 4.25 -3.20 -4.07
C TYR A 123 4.12 -1.68 -3.89
N GLU A 124 3.73 -0.94 -4.93
CA GLU A 124 3.47 0.50 -4.84
C GLU A 124 2.33 0.81 -3.87
N ILE A 125 1.24 0.03 -3.92
CA ILE A 125 0.15 0.14 -2.94
C ILE A 125 0.68 -0.13 -1.53
N CYS A 126 1.48 -1.18 -1.35
CA CYS A 126 2.07 -1.46 -0.04
C CYS A 126 2.98 -0.33 0.47
N LEU A 127 3.80 0.26 -0.40
CA LEU A 127 4.69 1.36 -0.06
C LEU A 127 3.94 2.66 0.25
N SER A 128 2.76 2.88 -0.34
CA SER A 128 1.92 4.03 0.01
C SER A 128 1.43 3.98 1.47
N GLN A 129 1.28 2.78 2.04
CA GLN A 129 0.85 2.56 3.41
C GLN A 129 2.03 2.44 4.38
N ALA A 130 3.13 1.82 3.96
CA ALA A 130 4.35 1.67 4.75
C ALA A 130 5.60 2.12 3.96
N PRO A 131 5.83 3.44 3.81
CA PRO A 131 6.91 3.98 2.99
C PRO A 131 8.30 3.69 3.56
N GLU A 132 8.42 3.50 4.88
CA GLU A 132 9.68 3.23 5.57
C GLU A 132 10.07 1.74 5.57
N SER A 133 9.26 0.87 4.95
CA SER A 133 9.51 -0.57 4.98
C SER A 133 10.66 -0.96 4.05
N PHE A 134 11.84 -1.19 4.63
CA PHE A 134 13.00 -1.72 3.91
C PHE A 134 12.70 -3.04 3.17
N ARG A 135 11.85 -3.89 3.76
CA ARG A 135 11.46 -5.17 3.16
C ARG A 135 10.72 -4.96 1.84
N LEU A 136 9.81 -3.99 1.77
CA LEU A 136 9.06 -3.70 0.55
C LEU A 136 9.95 -3.06 -0.52
N HIS A 137 10.82 -2.12 -0.13
CA HIS A 137 11.79 -1.52 -1.06
C HIS A 137 12.75 -2.56 -1.66
N SER A 138 13.28 -3.46 -0.85
CA SER A 138 14.16 -4.52 -1.33
C SER A 138 13.44 -5.51 -2.25
N ALA A 139 12.19 -5.89 -1.92
CA ALA A 139 11.37 -6.76 -2.78
C ALA A 139 11.03 -6.11 -4.12
N LEU A 140 10.69 -4.82 -4.13
CA LEU A 140 10.44 -4.05 -5.35
C LEU A 140 11.71 -3.96 -6.22
N GLY A 141 12.86 -3.66 -5.61
CA GLY A 141 14.15 -3.63 -6.30
C GLY A 141 14.51 -4.97 -6.94
N PHE A 142 14.30 -6.08 -6.22
CA PHE A 142 14.50 -7.43 -6.76
C PHE A 142 13.56 -7.73 -7.94
N THR A 143 12.32 -7.25 -7.87
CA THR A 143 11.32 -7.40 -8.95
C THR A 143 11.77 -6.67 -10.22
N PHE A 144 12.23 -5.42 -10.10
CA PHE A 144 12.78 -4.67 -11.24
C PHE A 144 14.01 -5.33 -11.85
N TYR A 145 14.93 -5.81 -11.01
CA TYR A 145 16.11 -6.54 -11.48
C TYR A 145 15.72 -7.80 -12.26
N SER A 146 14.76 -8.58 -11.74
CA SER A 146 14.27 -9.81 -12.35
C SER A 146 13.57 -9.54 -13.69
N CYS A 147 12.77 -8.48 -13.79
CA CYS A 147 12.13 -8.03 -15.02
C CYS A 147 13.17 -7.68 -16.11
N SER A 148 14.22 -6.93 -15.74
CA SER A 148 15.33 -6.56 -16.64
C SER A 148 16.11 -7.78 -17.12
N ALA A 149 16.43 -8.72 -16.21
CA ALA A 149 17.14 -9.95 -16.54
C ALA A 149 16.33 -10.86 -17.48
N GLY A 150 15.00 -10.94 -17.31
CA GLY A 150 14.11 -11.66 -18.21
C GLY A 150 14.12 -11.10 -19.64
N SER A 151 14.08 -9.78 -19.77
CA SER A 151 14.11 -9.09 -21.07
C SER A 151 15.40 -9.34 -21.86
N LYS A 152 16.55 -9.48 -21.18
CA LYS A 152 17.84 -9.77 -21.83
C LYS A 152 17.92 -11.20 -22.38
N LYS A 153 17.32 -12.20 -21.70
CA LYS A 153 17.32 -13.59 -22.16
C LYS A 153 16.51 -13.80 -23.46
N SER A 154 15.46 -13.00 -23.67
CA SER A 154 14.72 -12.97 -24.95
C SER A 154 15.51 -12.30 -26.08
N ARG A 155 16.56 -11.54 -25.76
CA ARG A 155 17.35 -10.74 -26.69
C ARG A 155 18.67 -11.43 -27.06
N ASN A 156 18.66 -12.77 -27.16
CA ASN A 156 19.77 -13.53 -27.74
C ASN A 156 19.70 -13.54 -29.27
N PRO A 157 20.84 -13.51 -29.99
CA PRO A 157 20.97 -12.86 -31.30
C PRO A 157 21.04 -13.84 -32.50
N THR A 158 20.24 -14.90 -32.51
CA THR A 158 20.22 -15.84 -33.67
C THR A 158 19.61 -15.24 -34.95
N ALA A 159 19.11 -14.00 -34.92
CA ALA A 159 18.56 -13.31 -36.07
C ALA A 159 19.59 -12.72 -37.07
N PHE A 160 20.91 -12.87 -36.82
CA PHE A 160 21.97 -12.35 -37.73
C PHE A 160 22.76 -13.45 -38.48
N ALA A 161 22.20 -14.64 -38.64
CA ALA A 161 22.78 -15.69 -39.49
C ALA A 161 21.86 -15.98 -40.69
N GLY A 162 21.77 -15.05 -41.65
CA GLY A 162 20.96 -15.29 -42.84
C GLY A 162 20.97 -14.15 -43.85
N LYS A 163 22.04 -14.07 -44.65
CA LYS A 163 22.08 -13.74 -46.09
C LYS A 163 23.46 -13.20 -46.48
N LYS A 164 24.43 -14.11 -46.66
CA LYS A 164 25.45 -13.90 -47.70
C LYS A 164 24.87 -14.49 -48.98
N GLY A 165 24.37 -13.63 -49.86
CA GLY A 165 23.98 -14.04 -51.20
C GLY A 165 25.22 -14.43 -52.03
N PRO A 166 25.13 -15.39 -52.95
CA PRO A 166 26.22 -15.70 -53.85
C PRO A 166 26.29 -14.60 -54.91
N HIS A 167 27.42 -13.88 -54.96
CA HIS A 167 27.75 -13.08 -56.14
C HIS A 167 28.46 -13.99 -57.14
N THR A 168 27.73 -14.34 -58.20
CA THR A 168 28.26 -14.74 -59.51
C THR A 168 29.13 -13.65 -60.12
#